data_AF-A0AAJ2GGM9-F1
#
_entry.id   AF-A0AAJ2GGM9-F1
#
_cell.length_a   1.000
_cell.length_b   1.000
_cell.length_c   1.000
_cell.angle_alpha   90.00
_cell.angle_beta   90.00
_cell.angle_gamma   90.00
#
_symmetry.space_group_name_H-M   'P 1'
#
loop_
_entity.id
_entity.type
_entity.pdbx_description
1 polymer ?
#
loop_
_entity_poly.entity_id
_entity_poly.type
_entity_poly.pdbx_seq_one_letter_code
_entity_poly.pdbx_strand_id
1 'polypeptide(L)'
;MSKTTAALEAAVATIIENTPRDTKQTARQRVAVDRAFANILKLIAPRIRHFIRQYGLAAHWDDAEQCCAIAVHRAIEAYDPTKAQFTTFVNWQIRGELQSLRFRMMADQRPSARKVGAMTVSLDALTARSETEDGAVEVTIEDELALEQTEACASTYLAESAMNALIDAYVDHLRQVSLDQLRRRPRAKRAAPVRIEGAPRFKTATHGIDPEQLDKLEEKLARDREIVARRIFETATLDDLANETGVTKERVRQITKSAARTIVELTARDPRFALMTEGLRQRNAAPAPRKPKSPPPLRTAPVSLLPDPSAPHNRLVQVTAFDTVHAADAASGRIAQAGRTSLPEPFSIHLLAEEVPVHGSRTTH
;
A
#
# COMPACT_ATOMS: atom_id res chain seq x y z
N MET A 1 -52.43 17.05 -8.39
CA MET A 1 -51.09 16.40 -8.45
C MET A 1 -50.32 17.01 -9.61
N SER A 2 -49.05 17.42 -9.41
CA SER A 2 -48.20 17.83 -10.54
C SER A 2 -47.98 16.64 -11.49
N LYS A 3 -47.89 16.89 -12.80
CA LYS A 3 -47.60 15.87 -13.82
C LYS A 3 -46.33 15.07 -13.48
N THR A 4 -45.33 15.74 -12.92
CA THR A 4 -44.08 15.11 -12.45
C THR A 4 -44.27 14.22 -11.23
N THR A 5 -45.07 14.64 -10.26
CA THR A 5 -45.39 13.82 -9.07
C THR A 5 -46.15 12.57 -9.47
N ALA A 6 -47.16 12.69 -10.32
CA ALA A 6 -47.92 11.52 -10.80
C ALA A 6 -47.03 10.54 -11.58
N ALA A 7 -46.12 11.03 -12.43
CA ALA A 7 -45.18 10.20 -13.15
C ALA A 7 -44.17 9.48 -12.22
N LEU A 8 -43.76 10.13 -11.13
CA LEU A 8 -42.91 9.53 -10.11
C LEU A 8 -43.62 8.40 -9.38
N GLU A 9 -44.85 8.61 -8.92
CA GLU A 9 -45.64 7.57 -8.26
C GLU A 9 -45.85 6.35 -9.17
N ALA A 10 -46.15 6.57 -10.45
CA ALA A 10 -46.32 5.49 -11.42
C ALA A 10 -45.02 4.68 -11.64
N ALA A 11 -43.88 5.36 -11.72
CA ALA A 11 -42.59 4.68 -11.85
C ALA A 11 -42.22 3.88 -10.59
N VAL A 12 -42.52 4.41 -9.39
CA VAL A 12 -42.29 3.69 -8.13
C VAL A 12 -43.22 2.49 -8.00
N ALA A 13 -44.51 2.63 -8.36
CA ALA A 13 -45.45 1.51 -8.38
C ALA A 13 -44.95 0.38 -9.30
N THR A 14 -44.39 0.72 -10.48
CA THR A 14 -43.78 -0.26 -11.39
C THR A 14 -42.64 -1.03 -10.72
N ILE A 15 -41.80 -0.37 -9.92
CA ILE A 15 -40.70 -1.05 -9.21
C ILE A 15 -41.26 -1.98 -8.14
N ILE A 16 -42.24 -1.52 -7.35
CA ILE A 16 -42.86 -2.32 -6.28
C ILE A 16 -43.52 -3.57 -6.85
N GLU A 17 -44.26 -3.45 -7.96
CA GLU A 17 -44.92 -4.57 -8.63
C GLU A 17 -43.92 -5.61 -9.18
N ASN A 18 -42.74 -5.16 -9.63
CA ASN A 18 -41.71 -6.03 -10.20
C ASN A 18 -40.64 -6.48 -9.19
N THR A 19 -40.82 -6.17 -7.89
CA THR A 19 -39.91 -6.54 -6.80
C THR A 19 -40.60 -7.50 -5.83
N PRO A 20 -40.64 -8.81 -6.13
CA PRO A 20 -41.18 -9.80 -5.21
C PRO A 20 -40.34 -9.88 -3.94
N ARG A 21 -40.99 -10.00 -2.77
CA ARG A 21 -40.31 -10.07 -1.47
C ARG A 21 -39.61 -11.41 -1.21
N ASP A 22 -40.23 -12.50 -1.63
CA ASP A 22 -39.83 -13.86 -1.21
C ASP A 22 -39.21 -14.71 -2.34
N THR A 23 -39.18 -14.20 -3.58
CA THR A 23 -38.70 -14.97 -4.74
C THR A 23 -37.67 -14.19 -5.54
N LYS A 24 -36.82 -14.91 -6.29
CA LYS A 24 -35.82 -14.28 -7.16
C LYS A 24 -36.51 -13.59 -8.34
N GLN A 25 -36.14 -12.34 -8.58
CA GLN A 25 -36.59 -11.60 -9.77
C GLN A 25 -36.18 -12.30 -11.07
N THR A 26 -37.13 -12.40 -11.99
CA THR A 26 -36.90 -12.82 -13.38
C THR A 26 -36.12 -11.76 -14.16
N ALA A 27 -35.46 -12.15 -15.25
CA ALA A 27 -34.69 -11.22 -16.08
C ALA A 27 -35.56 -10.06 -16.62
N ARG A 28 -36.81 -10.34 -16.99
CA ARG A 28 -37.75 -9.31 -17.47
C ARG A 28 -38.13 -8.31 -16.37
N GLN A 29 -38.37 -8.78 -15.16
CA GLN A 29 -38.66 -7.91 -14.00
C GLN A 29 -37.48 -7.01 -13.68
N ARG A 30 -36.24 -7.53 -13.70
CA ARG A 30 -35.04 -6.71 -13.48
C ARG A 30 -34.92 -5.57 -14.48
N VAL A 31 -35.08 -5.87 -15.77
CA VAL A 31 -35.05 -4.84 -16.83
C VAL A 31 -36.17 -3.80 -16.64
N ALA A 32 -37.35 -4.21 -16.20
CA ALA A 32 -38.45 -3.28 -15.90
C ALA A 32 -38.12 -2.36 -14.72
N VAL A 33 -37.56 -2.93 -13.63
CA VAL A 33 -37.08 -2.18 -12.46
C VAL A 33 -35.99 -1.18 -12.86
N ASP A 34 -34.98 -1.61 -13.61
CA ASP A 34 -33.86 -0.74 -14.02
C ASP A 34 -34.35 0.45 -14.87
N ARG A 35 -35.29 0.20 -15.79
CA ARG A 35 -35.90 1.26 -16.62
C ARG A 35 -36.73 2.23 -15.79
N ALA A 36 -37.53 1.72 -14.85
CA ALA A 36 -38.33 2.54 -13.97
C ALA A 36 -37.44 3.38 -13.03
N PHE A 37 -36.38 2.79 -12.49
CA PHE A 37 -35.39 3.49 -11.66
C PHE A 37 -34.68 4.61 -12.44
N ALA A 38 -34.21 4.33 -13.65
CA ALA A 38 -33.61 5.34 -14.52
C ALA A 38 -34.60 6.48 -14.85
N ASN A 39 -35.90 6.17 -14.99
CA ASN A 39 -36.93 7.19 -15.19
C ASN A 39 -37.12 8.06 -13.93
N ILE A 40 -37.13 7.47 -12.73
CA ILE A 40 -37.19 8.21 -11.46
C ILE A 40 -36.02 9.18 -11.34
N LEU A 41 -34.78 8.72 -11.61
CA LEU A 41 -33.60 9.58 -11.57
C LEU A 41 -33.72 10.76 -12.55
N LYS A 42 -34.21 10.53 -13.77
CA LYS A 42 -34.46 11.61 -14.75
C LYS A 42 -35.47 12.64 -14.25
N LEU A 43 -36.56 12.18 -13.62
CA LEU A 43 -37.61 13.05 -13.09
C LEU A 43 -37.15 13.87 -11.88
N ILE A 44 -36.33 13.29 -11.01
CA ILE A 44 -35.82 13.94 -9.78
C ILE A 44 -34.54 14.74 -10.02
N ALA A 45 -33.85 14.57 -11.15
CA ALA A 45 -32.57 15.23 -11.44
C ALA A 45 -32.53 16.75 -11.14
N PRO A 46 -33.53 17.59 -11.52
CA PRO A 46 -33.51 19.02 -11.17
C PRO A 46 -33.42 19.28 -9.66
N ARG A 47 -34.05 18.40 -8.86
CA ARG A 47 -34.06 18.50 -7.40
C ARG A 47 -32.75 18.02 -6.79
N ILE A 48 -32.16 16.93 -7.30
CA ILE A 48 -30.81 16.50 -6.92
C ILE A 48 -29.82 17.65 -7.15
N ARG A 49 -29.85 18.27 -8.33
CA ARG A 49 -28.98 19.42 -8.65
C ARG A 49 -29.16 20.59 -7.67
N HIS A 50 -30.38 20.87 -7.25
CA HIS A 50 -30.66 21.90 -6.26
C HIS A 50 -30.05 21.53 -4.91
N PHE A 51 -30.27 20.31 -4.42
CA PHE A 51 -29.74 19.88 -3.12
C PHE A 51 -28.21 19.79 -3.10
N ILE A 52 -27.55 19.26 -4.12
CA ILE A 52 -26.08 19.21 -4.17
C ILE A 52 -25.47 20.61 -3.95
N ARG A 53 -26.04 21.63 -4.61
CA ARG A 53 -25.60 23.03 -4.41
C ARG A 53 -25.90 23.55 -3.01
N GLN A 54 -27.10 23.29 -2.47
CA GLN A 54 -27.49 23.72 -1.12
C GLN A 54 -26.60 23.13 -0.03
N TYR A 55 -26.15 21.88 -0.20
CA TYR A 55 -25.28 21.21 0.75
C TYR A 55 -23.79 21.59 0.59
N GLY A 56 -23.45 22.41 -0.41
CA GLY A 56 -22.08 22.86 -0.68
C GLY A 56 -21.21 21.81 -1.39
N LEU A 57 -21.81 20.79 -2.00
CA LEU A 57 -21.10 19.66 -2.61
C LEU A 57 -20.88 19.84 -4.11
N ALA A 58 -20.88 21.07 -4.61
CA ALA A 58 -20.74 21.35 -6.04
C ALA A 58 -19.37 20.89 -6.61
N ALA A 59 -18.31 20.95 -5.80
CA ALA A 59 -16.98 20.45 -6.14
C ALA A 59 -16.87 18.91 -6.12
N HIS A 60 -17.83 18.22 -5.49
CA HIS A 60 -17.88 16.76 -5.36
C HIS A 60 -19.14 16.22 -6.07
N TRP A 61 -19.37 16.71 -7.29
CA TRP A 61 -20.63 16.48 -8.00
C TRP A 61 -20.91 15.00 -8.22
N ASP A 62 -19.92 14.25 -8.71
CA ASP A 62 -20.07 12.83 -9.05
C ASP A 62 -20.40 11.99 -7.81
N ASP A 63 -19.68 12.21 -6.70
CA ASP A 63 -19.92 11.52 -5.43
C ASP A 63 -21.30 11.87 -4.85
N ALA A 64 -21.71 13.14 -4.96
CA ALA A 64 -23.00 13.61 -4.47
C ALA A 64 -24.16 13.05 -5.30
N GLU A 65 -23.99 12.90 -6.62
CA GLU A 65 -24.97 12.26 -7.49
C GLU A 65 -25.14 10.77 -7.15
N GLN A 66 -24.05 10.05 -6.91
CA GLN A 66 -24.10 8.64 -6.48
C GLN A 66 -24.78 8.48 -5.12
N CYS A 67 -24.43 9.34 -4.14
CA CYS A 67 -25.11 9.34 -2.84
C CYS A 67 -26.62 9.63 -2.98
N CYS A 68 -27.03 10.52 -3.89
CA CYS A 68 -28.44 10.72 -4.19
C CYS A 68 -29.10 9.49 -4.82
N ALA A 69 -28.42 8.77 -5.72
CA ALA A 69 -28.95 7.54 -6.30
C ALA A 69 -29.17 6.45 -5.24
N ILE A 70 -28.23 6.29 -4.29
CA ILE A 70 -28.39 5.40 -3.12
C ILE A 70 -29.59 5.83 -2.27
N ALA A 71 -29.75 7.13 -2.04
CA ALA A 71 -30.90 7.66 -1.31
C ALA A 71 -32.23 7.31 -1.98
N VAL A 72 -32.31 7.38 -3.32
CA VAL A 72 -33.50 7.00 -4.09
C VAL A 72 -33.76 5.49 -3.97
N HIS A 73 -32.73 4.64 -4.05
CA HIS A 73 -32.87 3.20 -3.83
C HIS A 73 -33.46 2.89 -2.45
N ARG A 74 -32.86 3.44 -1.39
CA ARG A 74 -33.35 3.26 -0.01
C ARG A 74 -34.75 3.85 0.18
N ALA A 75 -35.04 4.97 -0.48
CA ALA A 75 -36.37 5.56 -0.46
C ALA A 75 -37.41 4.60 -1.07
N ILE A 76 -37.10 3.93 -2.18
CA ILE A 76 -38.02 2.97 -2.80
C ILE A 76 -38.25 1.76 -1.91
N GLU A 77 -37.20 1.21 -1.30
CA GLU A 77 -37.29 0.03 -0.42
C GLU A 77 -38.16 0.28 0.82
N ALA A 78 -38.06 1.47 1.41
CA ALA A 78 -38.81 1.85 2.61
C ALA A 78 -40.11 2.62 2.32
N TYR A 79 -40.49 2.78 1.05
CA TYR A 79 -41.65 3.60 0.67
C TYR A 79 -42.98 2.92 1.03
N ASP A 80 -43.88 3.69 1.63
CA ASP A 80 -45.25 3.30 1.93
C ASP A 80 -46.22 4.33 1.33
N PRO A 81 -46.90 4.01 0.21
CA PRO A 81 -47.80 4.93 -0.49
C PRO A 81 -48.98 5.42 0.36
N THR A 82 -49.34 4.70 1.43
CA THR A 82 -50.47 5.07 2.29
C THR A 82 -50.13 6.20 3.25
N LYS A 83 -48.84 6.41 3.55
CA LYS A 83 -48.37 7.38 4.56
C LYS A 83 -48.03 8.74 3.98
N ALA A 84 -47.39 8.78 2.82
CA ALA A 84 -46.93 10.02 2.21
C ALA A 84 -46.70 9.85 0.71
N GLN A 85 -46.70 10.96 -0.03
CA GLN A 85 -46.24 10.99 -1.42
C GLN A 85 -44.73 10.72 -1.51
N PHE A 86 -44.31 9.99 -2.53
CA PHE A 86 -42.92 9.61 -2.77
C PHE A 86 -42.01 10.82 -2.86
N THR A 87 -42.46 11.90 -3.52
CA THR A 87 -41.70 13.14 -3.62
C THR A 87 -41.36 13.77 -2.27
N THR A 88 -42.22 13.58 -1.27
CA THR A 88 -41.97 14.06 0.08
C THR A 88 -40.98 13.14 0.78
N PHE A 89 -41.17 11.83 0.67
CA PHE A 89 -40.32 10.83 1.31
C PHE A 89 -38.87 10.85 0.78
N VAL A 90 -38.70 10.83 -0.55
CA VAL A 90 -37.38 10.81 -1.19
C VAL A 90 -36.55 12.06 -0.87
N ASN A 91 -37.19 13.21 -0.67
CA ASN A 91 -36.50 14.43 -0.26
C ASN A 91 -35.85 14.32 1.11
N TRP A 92 -36.45 13.57 2.04
CA TRP A 92 -35.85 13.32 3.34
C TRP A 92 -34.63 12.40 3.21
N GLN A 93 -34.74 11.35 2.40
CA GLN A 93 -33.63 10.42 2.15
C GLN A 93 -32.44 11.11 1.47
N ILE A 94 -32.69 11.89 0.42
CA ILE A 94 -31.63 12.65 -0.29
C ILE A 94 -30.90 13.59 0.67
N ARG A 95 -31.65 14.32 1.51
CA ARG A 95 -31.07 15.22 2.51
C ARG A 95 -30.20 14.49 3.53
N GLY A 96 -30.63 13.31 4.00
CA GLY A 96 -29.88 12.49 4.94
C GLY A 96 -28.55 12.00 4.36
N GLU A 97 -28.57 11.44 3.15
CA GLU A 97 -27.37 10.92 2.49
C GLU A 97 -26.38 12.03 2.10
N LEU A 98 -26.87 13.16 1.59
CA LEU A 98 -26.00 14.31 1.30
C LEU A 98 -25.36 14.89 2.57
N GLN A 99 -26.10 14.92 3.68
CA GLN A 99 -25.54 15.36 4.95
C GLN A 99 -24.45 14.40 5.45
N SER A 100 -24.66 13.08 5.31
CA SER A 100 -23.66 12.06 5.63
C SER A 100 -22.40 12.20 4.77
N LEU A 101 -22.55 12.39 3.45
CA LEU A 101 -21.42 12.63 2.55
C LEU A 101 -20.66 13.90 2.94
N ARG A 102 -21.37 15.00 3.19
CA ARG A 102 -20.77 16.26 3.64
C ARG A 102 -19.92 16.06 4.89
N PHE A 103 -20.41 15.35 5.90
CA PHE A 103 -19.62 15.11 7.11
C PHE A 103 -18.41 14.20 6.88
N ARG A 104 -18.45 13.28 5.90
CA ARG A 104 -17.30 12.42 5.56
C ARG A 104 -16.23 13.18 4.79
N MET A 105 -16.62 14.05 3.85
CA MET A 105 -15.69 14.82 3.02
C MET A 105 -15.17 16.08 3.74
N MET A 106 -16.08 16.81 4.37
CA MET A 106 -15.82 18.08 5.05
C MET A 106 -15.91 17.86 6.56
N ALA A 107 -14.89 17.20 7.11
CA ALA A 107 -14.82 16.87 8.53
C ALA A 107 -14.83 18.13 9.42
N ASP A 108 -14.29 19.24 8.90
CA ASP A 108 -14.33 20.58 9.48
C ASP A 108 -15.76 21.14 9.66
N GLN A 109 -16.69 20.75 8.80
CA GLN A 109 -18.09 21.18 8.86
C GLN A 109 -18.91 20.45 9.94
N ARG A 110 -18.33 19.46 10.64
CA ARG A 110 -18.99 18.77 11.75
C ARG A 110 -19.15 19.72 12.94
N PRO A 111 -20.24 19.61 13.73
CA PRO A 111 -20.43 20.46 14.91
C PRO A 111 -19.27 20.40 15.91
N SER A 112 -18.65 19.23 16.09
CA SER A 112 -17.48 19.04 16.96
C SER A 112 -16.23 19.75 16.43
N ALA A 113 -15.99 19.69 15.12
CA ALA A 113 -14.85 20.34 14.47
C ALA A 113 -14.99 21.87 14.48
N ARG A 114 -16.21 22.39 14.23
CA ARG A 114 -16.51 23.82 14.37
C ARG A 114 -16.26 24.34 15.79
N LYS A 115 -16.57 23.55 16.82
CA LYS A 115 -16.32 23.93 18.23
C LYS A 115 -14.83 24.15 18.52
N VAL A 116 -13.95 23.42 17.82
CA VAL A 116 -12.50 23.50 17.97
C VAL A 116 -11.86 24.45 16.94
N GLY A 117 -12.67 25.07 16.06
CA GLY A 117 -12.15 25.91 14.96
C GLY A 117 -11.31 25.13 13.94
N ALA A 118 -11.49 23.82 13.85
CA ALA A 118 -10.77 23.00 12.88
C ALA A 118 -11.27 23.32 11.47
N MET A 119 -10.33 23.61 10.56
CA MET A 119 -10.59 23.92 9.16
C MET A 119 -9.87 22.91 8.27
N THR A 120 -10.55 22.42 7.24
CA THR A 120 -9.88 21.65 6.20
C THR A 120 -9.10 22.62 5.33
N VAL A 121 -7.78 22.49 5.35
CA VAL A 121 -6.88 23.27 4.50
C VAL A 121 -6.39 22.33 3.40
N SER A 122 -6.65 22.68 2.14
CA SER A 122 -5.99 22.00 1.02
C SER A 122 -4.54 22.45 0.96
N LEU A 123 -3.64 21.54 0.60
CA LEU A 123 -2.23 21.86 0.39
C LEU A 123 -2.08 23.00 -0.65
N ASP A 124 -2.91 22.97 -1.70
CA ASP A 124 -2.97 24.02 -2.73
C ASP A 124 -3.43 25.39 -2.20
N ALA A 125 -4.21 25.45 -1.13
CA ALA A 125 -4.61 26.72 -0.52
C ALA A 125 -3.45 27.37 0.27
N LEU A 126 -2.47 26.57 0.72
CA LEU A 126 -1.25 27.08 1.33
C LEU A 126 -0.28 27.61 0.27
N THR A 127 -0.21 26.98 -0.91
CA THR A 127 0.64 27.43 -2.01
C THR A 127 0.10 28.67 -2.72
N ALA A 128 -1.22 28.79 -2.91
CA ALA A 128 -1.81 29.98 -3.55
C ALA A 128 -1.66 31.27 -2.72
N ARG A 129 -1.37 31.17 -1.42
CA ARG A 129 -1.16 32.33 -0.53
C ARG A 129 0.27 32.88 -0.55
N SER A 130 1.21 32.23 -1.24
CA SER A 130 2.60 32.71 -1.36
C SER A 130 2.85 33.55 -2.63
N GLU A 131 1.82 33.82 -3.45
CA GLU A 131 1.89 34.68 -4.65
C GLU A 131 2.03 36.19 -4.35
N THR A 132 2.81 36.58 -3.35
CA THR A 132 3.23 37.98 -3.13
C THR A 132 4.69 38.15 -3.53
N GLU A 133 4.88 38.67 -4.73
CA GLU A 133 6.03 39.39 -5.35
C GLU A 133 7.50 38.96 -5.13
N ASP A 134 7.83 38.02 -4.25
CA ASP A 134 9.19 37.48 -4.11
C ASP A 134 9.15 35.94 -4.14
N GLY A 135 9.08 35.41 -5.37
CA GLY A 135 9.24 33.99 -5.66
C GLY A 135 8.04 33.15 -5.23
N ALA A 136 7.38 32.50 -6.19
CA ALA A 136 6.55 31.35 -5.88
C ALA A 136 7.44 30.35 -5.12
N VAL A 137 7.29 30.28 -3.80
CA VAL A 137 7.82 29.18 -3.00
C VAL A 137 7.01 27.98 -3.45
N GLU A 138 7.47 27.31 -4.51
CA GLU A 138 7.16 25.90 -4.71
C GLU A 138 7.52 25.26 -3.37
N VAL A 139 6.51 24.92 -2.58
CA VAL A 139 6.70 24.04 -1.43
C VAL A 139 6.95 22.67 -2.03
N THR A 140 8.16 22.48 -2.58
CA THR A 140 8.71 21.17 -2.82
C THR A 140 8.71 20.48 -1.47
N ILE A 141 7.86 19.49 -1.31
CA ILE A 141 7.96 18.58 -0.18
C ILE A 141 9.26 17.81 -0.43
N GLU A 142 10.34 18.33 0.14
CA GLU A 142 11.63 17.65 0.15
C GLU A 142 11.48 16.42 1.03
N ASP A 143 11.38 15.25 0.38
CA ASP A 143 11.57 13.99 1.08
C ASP A 143 13.07 13.84 1.34
N GLU A 144 13.48 14.05 2.60
CA GLU A 144 14.87 13.96 3.06
C GLU A 144 15.52 12.62 2.69
N LEU A 145 14.72 11.55 2.53
CA LEU A 145 15.19 10.22 2.19
C LEU A 145 15.14 9.92 0.68
N ALA A 146 14.58 10.80 -0.15
CA ALA A 146 14.41 10.52 -1.58
C ALA A 146 15.75 10.30 -2.29
N LEU A 147 16.78 11.09 -1.96
CA LEU A 147 18.11 10.92 -2.54
C LEU A 147 18.71 9.58 -2.13
N GLU A 148 18.74 9.28 -0.82
CA GLU A 148 19.32 8.04 -0.29
C GLU A 148 18.62 6.80 -0.84
N GLN A 149 17.28 6.81 -0.89
CA GLN A 149 16.50 5.71 -1.45
C GLN A 149 16.72 5.54 -2.95
N THR A 150 16.81 6.65 -3.69
CA THR A 150 17.07 6.62 -5.13
C THR A 150 18.47 6.08 -5.41
N GLU A 151 19.49 6.51 -4.66
CA GLU A 151 20.86 6.02 -4.79
C GLU A 151 20.96 4.54 -4.40
N ALA A 152 20.30 4.11 -3.32
CA ALA A 152 20.24 2.71 -2.92
C ALA A 152 19.56 1.84 -3.98
N CYS A 153 18.43 2.32 -4.55
CA CYS A 153 17.70 1.64 -5.61
C CYS A 153 18.55 1.56 -6.90
N ALA A 154 19.17 2.67 -7.30
CA ALA A 154 20.06 2.72 -8.46
C ALA A 154 21.27 1.79 -8.30
N SER A 155 21.88 1.76 -7.11
CA SER A 155 22.98 0.86 -6.78
C SER A 155 22.56 -0.61 -6.88
N THR A 156 21.39 -0.95 -6.32
CA THR A 156 20.82 -2.31 -6.39
C THR A 156 20.54 -2.71 -7.84
N TYR A 157 19.90 -1.82 -8.62
CA TYR A 157 19.61 -2.04 -10.04
C TYR A 157 20.87 -2.25 -10.87
N LEU A 158 21.91 -1.43 -10.67
CA LEU A 158 23.18 -1.56 -11.37
C LEU A 158 23.91 -2.86 -10.98
N ALA A 159 23.85 -3.26 -9.71
CA ALA A 159 24.40 -4.53 -9.25
C ALA A 159 23.67 -5.71 -9.93
N GLU A 160 22.33 -5.73 -9.92
CA GLU A 160 21.53 -6.76 -10.58
C GLU A 160 21.79 -6.85 -12.09
N SER A 161 21.85 -5.69 -12.76
CA SER A 161 22.17 -5.61 -14.19
C SER A 161 23.57 -6.17 -14.49
N ALA A 162 24.57 -5.82 -13.68
CA ALA A 162 25.92 -6.36 -13.84
C ALA A 162 25.99 -7.86 -13.56
N MET A 163 25.28 -8.36 -12.53
CA MET A 163 25.21 -9.78 -12.22
C MET A 163 24.59 -10.56 -13.38
N ASN A 164 23.47 -10.09 -13.94
CA ASN A 164 22.82 -10.70 -15.10
C ASN A 164 23.74 -10.72 -16.32
N ALA A 165 24.42 -9.61 -16.62
CA ALA A 165 25.37 -9.55 -17.73
C ALA A 165 26.54 -10.54 -17.58
N LEU A 166 27.01 -10.78 -16.35
CA LEU A 166 28.07 -11.76 -16.08
C LEU A 166 27.59 -13.20 -16.25
N ILE A 167 26.37 -13.49 -15.79
CA ILE A 167 25.75 -14.81 -15.97
C ILE A 167 25.54 -15.07 -17.47
N ASP A 168 25.07 -14.08 -18.23
CA ASP A 168 24.89 -14.19 -19.68
C ASP A 168 26.22 -14.48 -20.39
N ALA A 169 27.27 -13.70 -20.09
CA ALA A 169 28.60 -13.93 -20.66
C ALA A 169 29.17 -15.31 -20.30
N TYR A 170 28.91 -15.79 -19.07
CA TYR A 170 29.28 -17.14 -18.64
C TYR A 170 28.55 -18.23 -19.41
N VAL A 171 27.22 -18.11 -19.57
CA VAL A 171 26.40 -19.06 -20.32
C VAL A 171 26.80 -19.08 -21.79
N ASP A 172 27.08 -17.92 -22.38
CA ASP A 172 27.56 -17.81 -23.76
C ASP A 172 28.92 -18.47 -23.95
N HIS A 173 29.85 -18.27 -23.00
CA HIS A 173 31.14 -18.96 -23.01
C HIS A 173 30.98 -20.49 -22.95
N LEU A 174 30.11 -21.00 -22.06
CA LEU A 174 29.82 -22.43 -21.99
C LEU A 174 29.14 -22.96 -23.25
N ARG A 175 28.26 -22.18 -23.86
CA ARG A 175 27.61 -22.53 -25.13
C ARG A 175 28.65 -22.69 -26.22
N GLN A 176 29.58 -21.74 -26.36
CA GLN A 176 30.67 -21.81 -27.33
C GLN A 176 31.57 -23.04 -27.13
N VAL A 177 32.02 -23.29 -25.89
CA VAL A 177 32.87 -24.44 -25.56
C VAL A 177 32.14 -25.76 -25.85
N SER A 178 30.86 -25.84 -25.52
CA SER A 178 30.04 -27.05 -25.74
C SER A 178 29.78 -27.30 -27.22
N LEU A 179 29.51 -26.25 -28.00
CA LEU A 179 29.38 -26.34 -29.46
C LEU A 179 30.68 -26.79 -30.12
N ASP A 180 31.84 -26.29 -29.67
CA ASP A 180 33.14 -26.72 -30.19
C ASP A 180 33.47 -28.17 -29.81
N GLN A 181 33.05 -28.65 -28.64
CA GLN A 181 33.15 -30.06 -28.27
C GLN A 181 32.25 -30.94 -29.14
N LEU A 182 31.01 -30.53 -29.41
CA LEU A 182 30.11 -31.24 -30.32
C LEU A 182 30.68 -31.31 -31.74
N ARG A 183 31.29 -30.22 -32.23
CA ARG A 183 31.96 -30.18 -33.54
C ARG A 183 33.15 -31.13 -33.63
N ARG A 184 33.90 -31.32 -32.54
CA ARG A 184 35.10 -32.18 -32.48
C ARG A 184 34.80 -33.66 -32.22
N ARG A 185 33.61 -34.00 -31.73
CA ARG A 185 33.26 -35.38 -31.36
C ARG A 185 33.12 -36.24 -32.64
N PRO A 186 33.87 -37.36 -32.77
CA PRO A 186 33.72 -38.24 -33.92
C PRO A 186 32.32 -38.85 -33.92
N ARG A 187 31.59 -38.70 -35.04
CA ARG A 187 30.21 -39.16 -35.19
C ARG A 187 30.14 -40.68 -35.02
N ALA A 188 29.34 -41.15 -34.06
CA ALA A 188 28.94 -42.55 -34.05
C ALA A 188 28.13 -42.84 -35.31
N LYS A 189 28.50 -43.88 -36.08
CA LYS A 189 27.73 -44.36 -37.24
C LYS A 189 26.37 -44.86 -36.77
N ARG A 190 25.39 -43.98 -36.57
CA ARG A 190 23.94 -44.29 -36.47
C ARG A 190 23.14 -43.01 -36.28
N ALA A 191 22.59 -42.50 -37.38
CA ALA A 191 21.29 -41.83 -37.51
C ALA A 191 21.18 -41.39 -38.98
N ALA A 192 20.15 -41.86 -39.68
CA ALA A 192 19.86 -41.43 -41.05
C ALA A 192 19.58 -39.92 -41.06
N PRO A 193 20.10 -39.15 -42.02
CA PRO A 193 19.81 -37.72 -42.09
C PRO A 193 18.31 -37.51 -42.34
N VAL A 194 17.64 -36.78 -41.45
CA VAL A 194 16.28 -36.29 -41.69
C VAL A 194 16.35 -35.36 -42.90
N ARG A 195 15.80 -35.80 -44.04
CA ARG A 195 15.65 -34.98 -45.24
C ARG A 195 14.47 -34.05 -45.02
N ILE A 196 14.75 -32.75 -44.90
CA ILE A 196 13.72 -31.72 -45.08
C ILE A 196 13.50 -31.59 -46.59
N GLU A 197 12.30 -31.93 -47.08
CA GLU A 197 11.95 -31.77 -48.50
C GLU A 197 12.02 -30.29 -48.89
N GLY A 198 12.78 -29.98 -49.95
CA GLY A 198 12.88 -28.63 -50.53
C GLY A 198 14.14 -27.81 -50.16
N ALA A 199 15.03 -28.29 -49.28
CA ALA A 199 16.25 -27.55 -48.94
C ALA A 199 17.43 -27.84 -49.91
N PRO A 200 18.19 -26.82 -50.38
CA PRO A 200 19.31 -27.01 -51.30
C PRO A 200 20.42 -27.88 -50.69
N ARG A 201 20.91 -28.85 -51.48
CA ARG A 201 21.78 -29.99 -51.11
C ARG A 201 23.09 -29.69 -50.36
N PHE A 202 23.48 -28.43 -50.18
CA PHE A 202 24.82 -28.07 -49.66
C PHE A 202 24.84 -27.09 -48.48
N LYS A 203 23.70 -26.79 -47.85
CA LYS A 203 23.70 -26.01 -46.60
C LYS A 203 22.67 -26.58 -45.64
N THR A 204 23.06 -27.55 -44.83
CA THR A 204 22.31 -27.81 -43.60
C THR A 204 22.39 -26.54 -42.76
N ALA A 205 21.25 -25.93 -42.45
CA ALA A 205 21.17 -24.67 -41.69
C ALA A 205 21.81 -24.79 -40.29
N THR A 206 21.98 -26.01 -39.81
CA THR A 206 22.85 -26.36 -38.70
C THR A 206 24.16 -26.93 -39.24
N HIS A 207 25.30 -26.38 -38.84
CA HIS A 207 26.65 -26.80 -39.23
C HIS A 207 27.01 -28.24 -38.74
N GLY A 208 26.27 -29.27 -39.17
CA GLY A 208 26.51 -30.67 -38.83
C GLY A 208 26.15 -31.07 -37.40
N ILE A 209 25.47 -30.21 -36.63
CA ILE A 209 25.06 -30.47 -35.25
C ILE A 209 23.62 -31.03 -35.24
N ASP A 210 23.44 -32.13 -34.52
CA ASP A 210 22.16 -32.81 -34.32
C ASP A 210 21.22 -31.93 -33.46
N PRO A 211 20.01 -31.58 -33.93
CA PRO A 211 19.11 -30.67 -33.21
C PRO A 211 18.75 -31.17 -31.81
N GLU A 212 18.51 -32.46 -31.62
CA GLU A 212 18.18 -33.01 -30.30
C GLU A 212 19.33 -32.90 -29.28
N GLN A 213 20.58 -32.87 -29.76
CA GLN A 213 21.74 -32.67 -28.90
C GLN A 213 21.91 -31.21 -28.51
N LEU A 214 21.50 -30.29 -29.41
CA LEU A 214 21.49 -28.86 -29.15
C LEU A 214 20.43 -28.52 -28.10
N ASP A 215 19.21 -29.06 -28.23
CA ASP A 215 18.12 -28.86 -27.26
C ASP A 215 18.52 -29.35 -25.85
N LYS A 216 19.11 -30.55 -25.75
CA LYS A 216 19.62 -31.09 -24.48
C LYS A 216 20.74 -30.26 -23.85
N LEU A 217 21.56 -29.59 -24.68
CA LEU A 217 22.58 -28.68 -24.18
C LEU A 217 21.95 -27.39 -23.65
N GLU A 218 20.95 -26.84 -24.34
CA GLU A 218 20.25 -25.63 -23.90
C GLU A 218 19.50 -25.87 -22.59
N GLU A 219 18.80 -26.99 -22.44
CA GLU A 219 18.15 -27.40 -21.19
C GLU A 219 19.14 -27.56 -20.03
N LYS A 220 20.36 -28.04 -20.32
CA LYS A 220 21.41 -28.14 -19.31
C LYS A 220 21.96 -26.77 -18.92
N LEU A 221 22.22 -25.90 -19.91
CA LEU A 221 22.71 -24.54 -19.67
C LEU A 221 21.69 -23.68 -18.91
N ALA A 222 20.39 -23.87 -19.18
CA ALA A 222 19.31 -23.20 -18.46
C ALA A 222 19.31 -23.58 -16.97
N ARG A 223 19.47 -24.87 -16.65
CA ARG A 223 19.58 -25.35 -15.27
C ARG A 223 20.85 -24.86 -14.58
N ASP A 224 22.00 -24.94 -15.26
CA ASP A 224 23.28 -24.47 -14.71
C ASP A 224 23.23 -22.95 -14.46
N ARG A 225 22.56 -22.16 -15.32
CA ARG A 225 22.29 -20.73 -15.13
C ARG A 225 21.53 -20.46 -13.83
N GLU A 226 20.42 -21.17 -13.61
CA GLU A 226 19.57 -21.00 -12.43
C GLU A 226 20.34 -21.33 -11.14
N ILE A 227 21.09 -22.43 -11.12
CA ILE A 227 21.93 -22.83 -9.98
C ILE A 227 22.97 -21.74 -9.66
N VAL A 228 23.61 -21.18 -10.69
CA VAL A 228 24.65 -20.17 -10.53
C VAL A 228 24.06 -18.84 -10.05
N ALA A 229 22.94 -18.40 -10.62
CA ALA A 229 22.24 -17.19 -10.22
C ALA A 229 21.87 -17.23 -8.72
N ARG A 230 21.17 -18.28 -8.30
CA ARG A 230 20.70 -18.42 -6.91
C ARG A 230 21.84 -18.61 -5.91
N ARG A 231 22.88 -19.37 -6.27
CA ARG A 231 23.96 -19.71 -5.32
C ARG A 231 24.99 -18.60 -5.15
N ILE A 232 25.38 -17.95 -6.24
CA ILE A 232 26.46 -16.94 -6.20
C ILE A 232 25.91 -15.59 -5.74
N PHE A 233 24.67 -15.25 -6.11
CA PHE A 233 24.14 -13.90 -5.91
C PHE A 233 23.00 -13.82 -4.89
N GLU A 234 22.14 -14.84 -4.78
CA GLU A 234 20.99 -14.84 -3.84
C GLU A 234 21.24 -15.60 -2.53
N THR A 235 22.47 -16.06 -2.29
CA THR A 235 22.90 -16.78 -1.07
C THR A 235 22.09 -18.06 -0.73
N ALA A 236 21.35 -18.63 -1.69
CA ALA A 236 20.58 -19.85 -1.48
C ALA A 236 21.45 -21.00 -0.93
N THR A 237 20.89 -21.82 -0.03
CA THR A 237 21.65 -22.93 0.55
C THR A 237 21.82 -24.07 -0.46
N LEU A 238 22.84 -24.91 -0.24
CA LEU A 238 23.07 -26.09 -1.09
C LEU A 238 21.92 -27.11 -1.00
N ASP A 239 21.18 -27.08 0.10
CA ASP A 239 20.10 -28.01 0.40
C ASP A 239 18.84 -27.62 -0.38
N ASP A 240 18.51 -26.33 -0.39
CA ASP A 240 17.38 -25.78 -1.16
C ASP A 240 17.55 -26.06 -2.66
N LEU A 241 18.76 -25.76 -3.18
CA LEU A 241 19.06 -25.98 -4.60
C LEU A 241 19.08 -27.45 -5.00
N ALA A 242 19.55 -28.34 -4.14
CA ALA A 242 19.55 -29.77 -4.42
C ALA A 242 18.13 -30.35 -4.47
N ASN A 243 17.23 -29.86 -3.61
CA ASN A 243 15.83 -30.26 -3.57
C ASN A 243 15.04 -29.73 -4.78
N GLU A 244 15.29 -28.50 -5.20
CA GLU A 244 14.55 -27.85 -6.31
C GLU A 244 15.03 -28.28 -7.69
N THR A 245 16.34 -28.46 -7.89
CA THR A 245 16.91 -28.77 -9.23
C THR A 245 17.07 -30.27 -9.48
N GLY A 246 16.85 -31.11 -8.47
CA GLY A 246 17.03 -32.57 -8.54
C GLY A 246 18.48 -33.01 -8.72
N VAL A 247 19.44 -32.11 -8.47
CA VAL A 247 20.89 -32.35 -8.60
C VAL A 247 21.50 -32.60 -7.21
N THR A 248 22.48 -33.51 -7.12
CA THR A 248 23.14 -33.79 -5.83
C THR A 248 23.89 -32.56 -5.30
N LYS A 249 23.92 -32.39 -3.97
CA LYS A 249 24.61 -31.27 -3.30
C LYS A 249 26.06 -31.09 -3.76
N GLU A 250 26.79 -32.20 -3.93
CA GLU A 250 28.18 -32.17 -4.40
C GLU A 250 28.28 -31.70 -5.87
N ARG A 251 27.32 -32.09 -6.71
CA ARG A 251 27.28 -31.63 -8.10
C ARG A 251 26.95 -30.14 -8.19
N VAL A 252 26.03 -29.63 -7.37
CA VAL A 252 25.78 -28.18 -7.23
C VAL A 252 27.07 -27.46 -6.84
N ARG A 253 27.78 -27.94 -5.79
CA ARG A 253 29.06 -27.36 -5.35
C ARG A 253 30.10 -27.29 -6.46
N GLN A 254 30.24 -28.34 -7.26
CA GLN A 254 31.17 -28.38 -8.38
C GLN A 254 30.82 -27.38 -9.47
N ILE A 255 29.53 -27.27 -9.84
CA ILE A 255 29.04 -26.31 -10.82
C ILE A 255 29.33 -24.89 -10.33
N THR A 256 28.99 -24.56 -9.09
CA THR A 256 29.24 -23.22 -8.53
C THR A 256 30.73 -22.89 -8.47
N LYS A 257 31.58 -23.83 -8.03
CA LYS A 257 33.04 -23.63 -7.96
C LYS A 257 33.64 -23.39 -9.34
N SER A 258 33.19 -24.15 -10.34
CA SER A 258 33.63 -23.97 -11.72
C SER A 258 33.15 -22.63 -12.28
N ALA A 259 31.87 -22.29 -12.07
CA ALA A 259 31.27 -21.05 -12.52
C ALA A 259 32.01 -19.83 -11.95
N ALA A 260 32.26 -19.81 -10.63
CA ALA A 260 32.98 -18.72 -9.98
C ALA A 260 34.38 -18.50 -10.60
N ARG A 261 35.12 -19.58 -10.87
CA ARG A 261 36.43 -19.48 -11.54
C ARG A 261 36.31 -18.91 -12.94
N THR A 262 35.38 -19.41 -13.74
CA THR A 262 35.19 -18.95 -15.13
C THR A 262 34.71 -17.50 -15.18
N ILE A 263 33.81 -17.08 -14.29
CA ILE A 263 33.35 -15.68 -14.19
C ILE A 263 34.51 -14.74 -13.83
N VAL A 264 35.41 -15.14 -12.93
CA VAL A 264 36.62 -14.36 -12.62
C VAL A 264 37.54 -14.23 -13.83
N GLU A 265 37.71 -15.31 -14.60
CA GLU A 265 38.51 -15.27 -15.84
C GLU A 265 37.87 -14.41 -16.94
N LEU A 266 36.53 -14.39 -17.03
CA LEU A 266 35.77 -13.57 -17.99
C LEU A 266 35.77 -12.09 -17.62
N THR A 267 35.54 -11.76 -16.35
CA THR A 267 35.60 -10.37 -15.85
C THR A 267 36.96 -9.73 -16.06
N ALA A 268 38.05 -10.51 -15.94
CA ALA A 268 39.41 -10.03 -16.19
C ALA A 268 39.72 -9.78 -17.69
N ARG A 269 38.93 -10.34 -18.61
CA ARG A 269 39.14 -10.23 -20.07
C ARG A 269 38.23 -9.20 -20.74
N ASP A 270 37.04 -8.99 -20.20
CA ASP A 270 36.03 -8.11 -20.80
C ASP A 270 36.20 -6.66 -20.30
N PRO A 271 36.43 -5.68 -21.19
CA PRO A 271 36.62 -4.28 -20.82
C PRO A 271 35.42 -3.66 -20.09
N ARG A 272 34.21 -4.22 -20.22
CA ARG A 272 33.01 -3.75 -19.52
C ARG A 272 33.12 -3.88 -18.00
N PHE A 273 33.92 -4.82 -17.51
CA PHE A 273 34.09 -5.09 -16.08
C PHE A 273 35.44 -4.60 -15.52
N ALA A 274 36.22 -3.85 -16.30
CA ALA A 274 37.54 -3.38 -15.91
C ALA A 274 37.53 -2.61 -14.57
N LEU A 275 36.59 -1.69 -14.37
CA LEU A 275 36.42 -0.92 -13.14
C LEU A 275 36.14 -1.82 -11.91
N MET A 276 35.36 -2.89 -12.09
CA MET A 276 35.08 -3.86 -11.02
C MET A 276 36.34 -4.64 -10.63
N THR A 277 37.15 -5.04 -11.62
CA THR A 277 38.41 -5.77 -11.37
C THR A 277 39.44 -4.89 -10.68
N GLU A 278 39.48 -3.60 -11.00
CA GLU A 278 40.35 -2.61 -10.35
C GLU A 278 39.95 -2.39 -8.89
N GLY A 279 38.64 -2.22 -8.60
CA GLY A 279 38.13 -2.12 -7.24
C GLY A 279 38.39 -3.38 -6.39
N LEU A 280 38.30 -4.57 -7.00
CA LEU A 280 38.63 -5.83 -6.33
C LEU A 280 40.12 -5.95 -6.01
N ARG A 281 41.00 -5.52 -6.92
CA ARG A 281 42.46 -5.47 -6.70
C ARG A 281 42.82 -4.50 -5.59
N GLN A 282 42.20 -3.31 -5.56
CA GLN A 282 42.41 -2.32 -4.50
C GLN A 282 41.93 -2.83 -3.14
N ARG A 283 40.77 -3.51 -3.07
CA ARG A 283 40.28 -4.14 -1.85
C ARG A 283 41.17 -5.28 -1.35
N ASN A 284 41.67 -6.13 -2.25
CA ASN A 284 42.56 -7.24 -1.90
C ASN A 284 43.99 -6.78 -1.55
N ALA A 285 44.41 -5.60 -2.02
CA ALA A 285 45.68 -4.97 -1.65
C ALA A 285 45.60 -4.19 -0.33
N ALA A 286 44.40 -3.84 0.14
CA ALA A 286 44.21 -3.22 1.44
C ALA A 286 44.41 -4.25 2.58
N PRO A 287 45.14 -3.92 3.67
CA PRO A 287 45.27 -4.81 4.81
C PRO A 287 43.89 -5.08 5.41
N ALA A 288 43.56 -6.35 5.64
CA ALA A 288 42.26 -6.76 6.16
C ALA A 288 41.87 -5.95 7.41
N PRO A 289 40.66 -5.37 7.47
CA PRO A 289 40.21 -4.66 8.66
C PRO A 289 40.21 -5.61 9.85
N ARG A 290 40.91 -5.23 10.92
CA ARG A 290 40.93 -5.97 12.19
C ARG A 290 39.49 -6.12 12.65
N LYS A 291 39.01 -7.37 12.77
CA LYS A 291 37.69 -7.68 13.34
C LYS A 291 37.52 -6.90 14.65
N PRO A 292 36.47 -6.09 14.82
CA PRO A 292 36.20 -5.48 16.11
C PRO A 292 35.95 -6.59 17.13
N LYS A 293 36.65 -6.55 18.26
CA LYS A 293 36.37 -7.42 19.42
C LYS A 293 34.91 -7.21 19.79
N SER A 294 34.13 -8.29 19.81
CA SER A 294 32.78 -8.31 20.36
C SER A 294 32.81 -7.71 21.78
N PRO A 295 31.92 -6.77 22.14
CA PRO A 295 31.83 -6.31 23.52
C PRO A 295 31.37 -7.47 24.41
N PRO A 296 31.81 -7.53 25.68
CA PRO A 296 31.39 -8.56 26.61
C PRO A 296 29.88 -8.48 26.86
N PRO A 297 29.20 -9.62 27.13
CA PRO A 297 27.76 -9.62 27.33
C PRO A 297 27.39 -8.80 28.57
N LEU A 298 26.52 -7.81 28.37
CA LEU A 298 25.89 -7.04 29.44
C LEU A 298 25.06 -8.00 30.30
N ARG A 299 25.41 -8.09 31.58
CA ARG A 299 24.59 -8.75 32.60
C ARG A 299 23.24 -8.03 32.66
N THR A 300 22.17 -8.72 32.31
CA THR A 300 20.80 -8.24 32.46
C THR A 300 20.46 -8.10 33.94
N ALA A 301 20.40 -6.87 34.44
CA ALA A 301 19.72 -6.58 35.69
C ALA A 301 18.21 -6.83 35.53
N PRO A 302 17.48 -7.25 36.58
CA PRO A 302 16.05 -7.50 36.48
C PRO A 302 15.31 -6.22 36.09
N VAL A 303 14.56 -6.28 34.99
CA VAL A 303 13.70 -5.19 34.52
C VAL A 303 12.60 -4.97 35.56
N SER A 304 12.62 -3.81 36.22
CA SER A 304 11.52 -3.36 37.07
C SER A 304 10.30 -3.06 36.19
N LEU A 305 9.15 -3.66 36.51
CA LEU A 305 7.88 -3.47 35.81
C LEU A 305 7.27 -2.07 36.02
N LEU A 306 7.86 -1.27 36.91
CA LEU A 306 7.38 0.07 37.23
C LEU A 306 8.24 1.13 36.51
N PRO A 307 7.63 2.12 35.84
CA PRO A 307 8.36 3.20 35.19
C PRO A 307 9.16 4.01 36.22
N ASP A 308 10.37 4.40 35.84
CA ASP A 308 11.29 5.13 36.72
C ASP A 308 10.69 6.49 37.11
N PRO A 309 10.40 6.73 38.41
CA PRO A 309 9.80 7.98 38.86
C PRO A 309 10.72 9.19 38.69
N SER A 310 12.02 8.96 38.46
CA SER A 310 13.00 10.02 38.25
C SER A 310 13.13 10.47 36.79
N ALA A 311 12.47 9.77 35.85
CA ALA A 311 12.52 10.09 34.44
C ALA A 311 11.88 11.46 34.14
N PRO A 312 12.46 12.27 33.24
CA PRO A 312 12.06 13.67 33.05
C PRO A 312 10.60 13.85 32.61
N HIS A 313 10.02 12.85 31.94
CA HIS A 313 8.60 12.87 31.53
C HIS A 313 7.62 12.61 32.68
N ASN A 314 8.08 12.06 33.81
CA ASN A 314 7.26 11.78 35.00
C ASN A 314 7.25 12.94 36.03
N ARG A 315 8.09 13.97 35.85
CA ARG A 315 8.17 15.13 36.77
C ARG A 315 7.02 16.13 36.63
N LEU A 316 6.20 16.03 35.58
CA LEU A 316 5.16 17.02 35.27
C LEU A 316 3.78 16.69 35.86
N VAL A 317 3.65 15.57 36.58
CA VAL A 317 2.38 15.16 37.19
C VAL A 317 2.55 15.14 38.71
N GLN A 318 2.23 16.26 39.36
CA GLN A 318 2.18 16.35 40.81
C GLN A 318 0.71 16.21 41.24
N VAL A 319 0.34 15.03 41.75
CA VAL A 319 -0.98 14.78 42.35
C VAL A 319 -0.89 15.03 43.84
N THR A 320 -1.46 16.14 44.30
CA THR A 320 -1.70 16.41 45.73
C THR A 320 -3.12 15.98 46.09
N ALA A 321 -3.23 14.96 46.93
CA ALA A 321 -4.50 14.61 47.56
C ALA A 321 -4.82 15.65 48.65
N PHE A 322 -5.99 16.28 48.57
CA PHE A 322 -6.51 17.12 49.65
C PHE A 322 -7.52 16.30 50.46
N ASP A 323 -7.25 16.15 51.76
CA ASP A 323 -8.21 15.58 52.71
C ASP A 323 -9.32 16.60 52.96
N THR A 324 -10.57 16.23 52.66
CA THR A 324 -11.73 17.14 52.65
C THR A 324 -12.24 17.55 54.04
N VAL A 325 -11.51 17.26 55.11
CA VAL A 325 -12.00 17.43 56.49
C VAL A 325 -11.58 18.78 57.12
N HIS A 326 -10.71 19.57 56.50
CA HIS A 326 -10.23 20.84 57.08
C HIS A 326 -10.41 22.11 56.22
N ALA A 327 -11.18 22.05 55.12
CA ALA A 327 -11.35 23.19 54.20
C ALA A 327 -12.46 24.19 54.60
N ALA A 328 -12.96 24.17 55.84
CA ALA A 328 -14.05 25.06 56.28
C ALA A 328 -13.58 26.37 56.94
N ASP A 329 -12.31 26.49 57.37
CA ASP A 329 -11.87 27.63 58.20
C ASP A 329 -11.03 28.70 57.47
N ALA A 330 -10.76 28.55 56.17
CA ALA A 330 -9.87 29.47 55.43
C ALA A 330 -10.59 30.52 54.57
N ALA A 331 -11.90 30.71 54.73
CA ALA A 331 -12.69 31.68 53.97
C ALA A 331 -13.13 32.87 54.82
N SER A 332 -12.19 33.57 55.46
CA SER A 332 -12.40 34.91 56.03
C SER A 332 -11.09 35.64 56.26
N GLY A 333 -10.62 36.42 55.27
CA GLY A 333 -9.39 37.21 55.46
C GLY A 333 -8.87 37.96 54.24
N ARG A 334 -9.54 39.08 53.89
CA ARG A 334 -9.02 40.34 53.30
C ARG A 334 -7.88 40.34 52.27
N ILE A 335 -8.23 40.82 51.07
CA ILE A 335 -7.66 41.97 50.32
C ILE A 335 -6.25 42.44 50.73
N ALA A 336 -5.25 42.34 49.82
CA ALA A 336 -4.39 43.47 49.37
C ALA A 336 -3.25 43.06 48.40
N GLN A 337 -3.05 43.93 47.40
CA GLN A 337 -1.80 44.32 46.72
C GLN A 337 -1.02 43.35 45.78
N ALA A 338 -1.16 43.66 44.49
CA ALA A 338 -0.11 44.12 43.56
C ALA A 338 1.23 43.37 43.44
N GLY A 339 1.55 42.93 42.21
CA GLY A 339 2.91 43.04 41.67
C GLY A 339 3.44 41.89 40.81
N ARG A 340 3.36 42.07 39.49
CA ARG A 340 4.31 41.63 38.44
C ARG A 340 4.42 40.13 38.04
N THR A 341 4.68 40.01 36.74
CA THR A 341 5.18 38.88 35.92
C THR A 341 4.21 37.74 35.60
N SER A 342 3.64 37.84 34.40
CA SER A 342 2.87 36.81 33.71
C SER A 342 3.78 35.66 33.22
N LEU A 343 3.62 34.49 33.83
CA LEU A 343 3.82 33.20 33.18
C LEU A 343 2.43 32.58 32.98
N PRO A 344 2.19 31.78 31.91
CA PRO A 344 0.86 31.23 31.64
C PRO A 344 0.45 30.26 32.74
N GLU A 345 -0.76 30.44 33.27
CA GLU A 345 -1.35 29.56 34.27
C GLU A 345 -1.50 28.13 33.74
N PRO A 346 -1.25 27.09 34.56
CA PRO A 346 -1.58 25.72 34.18
C PRO A 346 -3.11 25.54 34.12
N PHE A 347 -3.57 24.99 33.00
CA PHE A 347 -4.95 24.59 32.75
C PHE A 347 -5.47 23.64 33.85
N SER A 348 -6.48 24.07 34.60
CA SER A 348 -7.25 23.22 35.52
C SER A 348 -8.35 22.47 34.76
N ILE A 349 -8.28 21.14 34.73
CA ILE A 349 -9.36 20.29 34.21
C ILE A 349 -10.27 19.91 35.38
N HIS A 350 -11.49 20.44 35.40
CA HIS A 350 -12.55 19.99 36.31
C HIS A 350 -13.23 18.75 35.73
N LEU A 351 -12.93 17.58 36.29
CA LEU A 351 -13.70 16.36 36.07
C LEU A 351 -14.87 16.34 37.07
N LEU A 352 -16.07 16.65 36.59
CA LEU A 352 -17.32 16.34 37.28
C LEU A 352 -17.53 14.83 37.17
N ALA A 353 -17.36 14.10 38.27
CA ALA A 353 -17.80 12.72 38.38
C ALA A 353 -19.33 12.71 38.52
N GLU A 354 -20.04 12.33 37.46
CA GLU A 354 -21.45 11.93 37.55
C GLU A 354 -21.53 10.60 38.30
N GLU A 355 -22.13 10.63 39.49
CA GLU A 355 -22.48 9.43 40.24
C GLU A 355 -23.60 8.66 39.52
N VAL A 356 -23.30 7.42 39.12
CA VAL A 356 -24.28 6.46 38.60
C VAL A 356 -24.98 5.79 39.80
N PRO A 357 -26.30 5.92 39.99
CA PRO A 357 -26.99 5.28 41.11
C PRO A 357 -27.21 3.79 40.85
N VAL A 358 -26.48 2.96 41.61
CA VAL A 358 -26.66 1.51 41.70
C VAL A 358 -28.02 1.21 42.36
N HIS A 359 -28.95 0.62 41.60
CA HIS A 359 -30.22 0.13 42.14
C HIS A 359 -29.99 -1.12 42.98
N GLY A 360 -30.29 -0.99 44.28
CA GLY A 360 -30.20 -2.04 45.27
C GLY A 360 -31.19 -3.18 45.03
N SER A 361 -30.65 -4.39 44.99
CA SER A 361 -31.33 -5.66 45.16
C SER A 361 -31.96 -5.76 46.56
N ARG A 362 -33.28 -5.92 46.62
CA ARG A 362 -34.03 -6.36 47.81
C ARG A 362 -34.72 -7.70 47.52
N THR A 363 -34.13 -8.77 48.01
CA THR A 363 -34.84 -9.93 48.61
C THR A 363 -35.46 -9.44 49.94
N THR A 364 -36.65 -9.78 50.42
CA THR A 364 -37.37 -11.07 50.56
C THR A 364 -38.85 -10.79 50.94
N HIS A 365 -39.80 -11.59 50.44
CA HIS A 365 -40.76 -12.37 51.24
C HIS A 365 -41.59 -13.30 50.37
#